data_AF-A0A172ZAP9-F1
#
_entry.id   AF-A0A172ZAP9-F1
#
_cell.length_a   1.000
_cell.length_b   1.000
_cell.length_c   1.000
_cell.angle_alpha   90.00
_cell.angle_beta   90.00
_cell.angle_gamma   90.00
#
_symmetry.space_group_name_H-M   'P 1'
#
loop_
_entity.id
_entity.type
_entity.pdbx_description
1 polymer ?
#
loop_
_entity_poly.entity_id
_entity_poly.type
_entity_poly.pdbx_seq_one_letter_code
_entity_poly.pdbx_strand_id
1 'polypeptide(L)'
;MIGDAIQLDSLAHLISQHAIREAVVGRIKGDNAMWTLSVRLGGPTARLVPVRSRREPLRIWTSLKAVVKFADKVGLTAFNVEL
;
A
#
# COMPACT_ATOMS: atom_id res chain seq x y z
N MET A 1 7.92 -13.80 -12.29
CA MET A 1 6.62 -13.81 -11.60
C MET A 1 6.51 -12.48 -10.85
N ILE A 2 5.78 -11.50 -11.38
CA ILE A 2 5.49 -10.28 -10.62
C ILE A 2 4.62 -10.75 -9.46
N GLY A 3 5.15 -10.71 -8.24
CA GLY A 3 4.40 -11.14 -7.05
C GLY A 3 3.06 -10.44 -6.98
N ASP A 4 2.05 -11.14 -6.48
CA ASP A 4 0.68 -10.62 -6.37
C ASP A 4 0.70 -9.16 -5.88
N ALA A 5 0.01 -8.28 -6.60
CA ALA A 5 -0.08 -6.86 -6.29
C ALA A 5 -1.54 -6.45 -6.33
N ILE A 6 -1.97 -5.75 -5.27
CA ILE A 6 -3.36 -5.35 -5.09
C ILE A 6 -3.62 -4.15 -5.99
N GLN A 7 -4.61 -4.31 -6.87
CA GLN A 7 -5.10 -3.21 -7.68
C GLN A 7 -5.72 -2.14 -6.78
N LEU A 8 -5.37 -0.87 -7.01
CA LEU A 8 -5.88 0.26 -6.25
C LEU A 8 -7.41 0.30 -6.13
N ASP A 9 -8.13 -0.10 -7.18
CA ASP A 9 -9.60 -0.15 -7.17
C ASP A 9 -10.13 -1.25 -6.22
N SER A 10 -9.39 -2.35 -6.07
CA SER A 10 -9.73 -3.43 -5.14
C SER A 10 -9.37 -3.09 -3.69
N LEU A 11 -8.43 -2.17 -3.47
CA LEU A 11 -7.98 -1.79 -2.14
C LEU A 11 -9.13 -1.23 -1.28
N ALA A 12 -9.96 -0.35 -1.84
CA ALA A 12 -11.11 0.21 -1.13
C ALA A 12 -12.11 -0.87 -0.70
N HIS A 13 -12.34 -1.88 -1.54
CA HIS A 13 -13.18 -3.03 -1.19
C HIS A 13 -12.57 -3.84 -0.03
N LEU A 14 -11.27 -4.12 -0.06
CA LEU A 14 -10.58 -4.84 1.01
C LEU A 14 -10.61 -4.07 2.34
N ILE A 15 -10.49 -2.75 2.31
CA ILE A 15 -10.68 -1.87 3.47
C ILE A 15 -12.10 -2.02 4.01
N SER A 16 -13.11 -1.90 3.16
CA SER A 16 -14.53 -1.98 3.57
C SER A 16 -14.90 -3.33 4.19
N GLN A 17 -14.24 -4.41 3.76
CA GLN A 17 -14.41 -5.76 4.29
C GLN A 17 -13.57 -6.04 5.54
N HIS A 18 -12.81 -5.06 6.04
CA HIS A 18 -11.86 -5.23 7.15
C HIS A 18 -10.85 -6.37 6.90
N ALA A 19 -10.51 -6.61 5.62
CA ALA A 19 -9.57 -7.66 5.22
C ALA A 19 -8.10 -7.24 5.38
N ILE A 20 -7.85 -5.93 5.49
CA ILE A 20 -6.51 -5.37 5.71
C ILE A 20 -6.20 -5.44 7.20
N ARG A 21 -5.18 -6.22 7.52
CA ARG A 21 -4.68 -6.32 8.89
C ARG A 21 -3.67 -5.22 9.22
N GLU A 22 -2.83 -4.91 8.25
CA GLU A 22 -1.75 -3.96 8.39
C GLU A 22 -1.52 -3.24 7.07
N ALA A 23 -1.27 -1.95 7.12
CA ALA A 23 -0.78 -1.16 6.00
C ALA A 23 0.58 -0.59 6.37
N VAL A 24 1.54 -0.70 5.46
CA VAL A 24 2.92 -0.27 5.64
C VAL A 24 3.30 0.64 4.49
N VAL A 25 3.80 1.82 4.84
CA VAL A 25 4.36 2.80 3.93
C VAL A 25 5.88 2.76 4.07
N GLY A 26 6.56 2.39 3.01
CA GLY A 26 8.01 2.20 3.02
C GLY A 26 8.70 2.94 1.88
N ARG A 27 10.02 3.05 1.99
CA ARG A 27 10.87 3.52 0.89
C ARG A 27 11.01 2.46 -0.19
N ILE A 28 11.14 2.91 -1.44
CA ILE A 28 11.42 2.01 -2.55
C ILE A 28 12.89 1.61 -2.50
N LYS A 29 13.16 0.30 -2.58
CA LYS A 29 14.54 -0.20 -2.63
C LYS A 29 15.26 0.37 -3.85
N GLY A 30 16.34 1.12 -3.61
CA GLY A 30 17.12 1.77 -4.66
C GLY A 30 16.69 3.21 -4.98
N ASP A 31 15.58 3.68 -4.41
CA ASP A 31 15.15 5.08 -4.51
C ASP A 31 14.53 5.54 -3.17
N ASN A 32 15.40 6.05 -2.30
CA ASN A 32 15.01 6.55 -0.97
C ASN A 32 14.22 7.86 -1.05
N ALA A 33 14.02 8.47 -2.22
CA ALA A 33 13.16 9.64 -2.37
C ALA A 33 11.68 9.24 -2.51
N MET A 34 11.42 8.01 -2.97
CA MET A 34 10.07 7.55 -3.30
C MET A 34 9.47 6.68 -2.20
N TRP A 35 8.15 6.75 -2.12
CA TRP A 35 7.33 6.01 -1.17
C TRP A 35 6.45 5.01 -1.90
N THR A 36 6.17 3.89 -1.24
CA THR A 36 5.20 2.89 -1.67
C THR A 36 4.28 2.49 -0.52
N LEU A 37 3.12 1.94 -0.85
CA LEU A 37 2.15 1.39 0.10
C LEU A 37 2.02 -0.11 -0.15
N SER A 38 2.19 -0.89 0.91
CA SER A 38 1.94 -2.33 0.91
C SER A 38 0.96 -2.68 2.03
N VAL A 39 0.19 -3.74 1.83
CA VAL A 39 -0.82 -4.17 2.81
C VAL A 39 -0.69 -5.66 3.10
N ARG A 40 -0.96 -6.05 4.34
CA ARG A 40 -1.00 -7.45 4.76
C ARG A 40 -2.44 -7.93 4.77
N LEU A 41 -2.70 -8.95 3.96
CA LEU A 41 -3.97 -9.66 3.96
C LEU A 41 -3.82 -10.95 4.79
N GLY A 42 -4.67 -11.15 5.79
CA GLY A 42 -4.73 -12.39 6.57
C GLY A 42 -3.87 -12.45 7.84
N GLY A 43 -3.14 -13.55 8.04
CA GLY A 43 -2.43 -13.87 9.29
C GLY A 43 -1.21 -12.97 9.57
N PRO A 44 -0.66 -12.99 10.81
CA PRO A 44 0.47 -12.13 11.20
C PRO A 44 1.73 -12.33 10.34
N THR A 45 1.91 -13.54 9.81
CA THR A 45 3.06 -13.95 9.00
C THR A 45 2.81 -13.81 7.50
N ALA A 46 1.62 -13.38 7.08
CA ALA A 46 1.30 -13.20 5.67
C ALA A 46 2.20 -12.13 5.06
N ARG A 47 2.62 -12.29 3.81
CA ARG A 47 3.53 -11.32 3.17
C ARG A 47 2.84 -9.96 2.98
N LEU A 48 3.61 -8.87 3.05
CA LEU A 48 3.17 -7.57 2.56
C LEU A 48 3.00 -7.58 1.03
N VAL A 49 1.82 -7.17 0.59
CA VAL A 49 1.42 -7.15 -0.81
C VAL A 49 1.40 -5.71 -1.29
N PRO A 50 2.21 -5.33 -2.30
CA PRO A 50 2.26 -3.95 -2.77
C PRO A 50 0.96 -3.52 -3.43
N VAL A 51 0.63 -2.24 -3.31
CA VAL A 51 -0.46 -1.62 -4.03
C VAL A 51 0.04 -1.11 -5.38
N ARG A 52 -0.69 -1.46 -6.45
CA ARG A 52 -0.40 -1.02 -7.82
C ARG A 52 -1.53 -0.17 -8.39
N SER A 53 -1.22 0.63 -9.40
CA SER A 53 -2.23 1.38 -10.16
C SER A 53 -2.52 0.69 -11.50
N ARG A 54 -3.54 1.17 -12.22
CA ARG A 54 -3.85 0.64 -13.56
C ARG A 54 -2.71 0.80 -14.56
N ARG A 55 -1.89 1.84 -14.41
CA ARG A 55 -0.84 2.21 -15.38
C ARG A 55 0.57 1.87 -14.89
N GLU A 56 0.75 1.72 -13.58
CA GLU A 56 2.06 1.51 -12.97
C GLU A 56 2.06 0.18 -12.21
N PRO A 57 3.06 -0.70 -12.45
CA PRO A 57 3.15 -1.99 -11.78
C PRO A 57 3.33 -1.88 -10.25
N LEU A 58 3.84 -0.74 -9.78
CA LEU A 58 3.88 -0.34 -8.37
C LEU A 58 3.40 1.09 -8.27
N ARG A 59 2.50 1.39 -7.34
CA ARG A 59 2.11 2.77 -7.09
C ARG A 59 3.20 3.46 -6.27
N ILE A 60 3.74 4.53 -6.82
CA ILE A 60 4.82 5.31 -6.19
C ILE A 60 4.36 6.72 -5.88
N TRP A 61 4.89 7.29 -4.79
CA TRP A 61 4.63 8.68 -4.39
C TRP A 61 5.93 9.39 -4.08
N THR A 62 6.01 10.67 -4.46
CA THR A 62 7.17 11.53 -4.23
C THR A 62 7.25 12.10 -2.80
N SER A 63 6.18 11.97 -2.02
CA SER A 63 6.14 12.46 -0.64
C SER A 63 5.17 11.66 0.23
N LEU A 64 5.48 11.54 1.51
CA LEU A 64 4.61 10.90 2.50
C LEU A 64 3.25 11.60 2.60
N LYS A 65 3.21 12.93 2.42
CA LYS A 65 1.97 13.71 2.39
C LYS A 65 1.01 13.26 1.28
N ALA A 66 1.54 12.87 0.12
CA ALA A 66 0.73 12.35 -0.97
C ALA A 66 0.18 10.95 -0.66
N VAL A 67 0.91 10.15 0.13
CA VAL A 67 0.44 8.85 0.63
C VAL A 67 -0.68 9.03 1.66
N VAL A 68 -0.53 9.95 2.61
CA VAL A 68 -1.58 10.30 3.60
C VAL A 68 -2.88 10.71 2.90
N LYS A 69 -2.80 11.67 1.96
CA LYS A 69 -3.98 12.13 1.20
C LYS A 69 -4.65 10.98 0.42
N PHE A 70 -3.87 10.03 -0.06
CA PHE A 70 -4.40 8.85 -0.71
C PHE A 70 -5.09 7.91 0.28
N ALA A 71 -4.46 7.62 1.42
CA ALA A 71 -5.00 6.80 2.50
C ALA A 71 -6.36 7.32 2.97
N ASP A 72 -6.47 8.63 3.23
CA ASP A 72 -7.72 9.30 3.61
C ASP A 72 -8.81 9.09 2.56
N LYS A 73 -8.46 9.23 1.28
CA LYS A 73 -9.40 9.09 0.16
C LYS A 73 -9.96 7.67 0.03
N VAL A 74 -9.17 6.64 0.35
CA VAL A 74 -9.59 5.24 0.24
C VAL A 74 -10.16 4.67 1.54
N GLY A 75 -10.19 5.47 2.61
CA GLY A 75 -10.71 5.07 3.92
C GLY A 75 -9.73 4.26 4.77
N LEU A 76 -8.42 4.32 4.47
CA LEU A 76 -7.41 3.65 5.29
C LEU A 76 -7.15 4.49 6.56
N THR A 77 -7.51 3.94 7.71
CA THR A 77 -7.51 4.66 8.99
C THR A 77 -6.15 4.77 9.67
N ALA A 78 -5.23 3.84 9.39
CA ALA A 78 -3.89 3.83 9.95
C ALA A 78 -2.92 3.06 9.03
N PHE A 79 -1.64 3.45 9.09
CA PHE A 79 -0.54 2.71 8.49
C PHE A 79 0.76 2.97 9.26
N ASN A 80 1.66 1.99 9.24
CA ASN A 80 3.00 2.10 9.78
C ASN A 80 3.93 2.73 8.73
N VAL A 81 4.87 3.56 9.17
CA VAL A 81 5.91 4.12 8.31
C VAL A 81 7.23 3.44 8.62
N GLU A 82 7.83 2.82 7.61
CA GLU A 82 9.14 2.18 7.69
C GLU A 82 10.15 3.01 6.89
N LEU A 83 11.29 3.35 7.52
CA LEU A 83 12.35 4.19 6.97
C LEU A 83 13.53 3.35 6.47
#